data_AF-F3GJY9-F1
#
_entry.id   AF-F3GJY9-F1
#
_cell.length_a   1.000
_cell.length_b   1.000
_cell.length_c   1.000
_cell.angle_alpha   90.00
_cell.angle_beta   90.00
_cell.angle_gamma   90.00
#
_symmetry.space_group_name_H-M   'P 1'
#
loop_
_entity.id
_entity.type
_entity.pdbx_description
1 polymer ?
#
loop_
_entity_poly.entity_id
_entity_poly.type
_entity_poly.pdbx_seq_one_letter_code
_entity_poly.pdbx_strand_id
1 'polypeptide(L)' 'MTAKILQMNYEGQVVTFNADGWINATEAAARFGKEPAQWLRLPDAVRYLEALERTSGKITYVKASRARADRGGG' A
#
# COMPACT_ATOMS: atom_id res chain seq x y z
N MET A 1 -12.96 -14.90 7.04
CA MET A 1 -13.55 -13.54 7.00
C MET A 1 -13.56 -13.06 5.56
N THR A 2 -14.72 -12.63 5.06
CA THR A 2 -14.83 -12.06 3.71
C THR A 2 -14.46 -10.58 3.77
N ALA A 3 -13.46 -10.15 3.01
CA ALA A 3 -13.08 -8.75 2.94
C ALA A 3 -14.19 -7.96 2.22
N LYS A 4 -14.89 -7.09 2.94
CA LYS A 4 -15.91 -6.21 2.37
C LYS A 4 -15.22 -5.12 1.54
N ILE A 5 -15.51 -5.08 0.25
CA ILE A 5 -15.01 -4.05 -0.67
C ILE A 5 -16.01 -2.88 -0.71
N LEU A 6 -15.50 -1.68 -0.55
CA LEU A 6 -16.21 -0.41 -0.59
C LEU A 6 -15.77 0.37 -1.83
N GLN A 7 -16.71 1.08 -2.46
CA GLN A 7 -16.44 1.97 -3.59
C GLN A 7 -16.66 3.41 -3.15
N MET A 8 -15.72 4.29 -3.49
CA MET A 8 -15.82 5.73 -3.24
C MET A 8 -15.43 6.50 -4.48
N ASN A 9 -16.11 7.61 -4.73
CA ASN A 9 -15.74 8.51 -5.80
C ASN A 9 -14.70 9.51 -5.26
N TYR A 10 -13.48 9.46 -5.79
CA TYR A 10 -12.36 10.32 -5.41
C TYR A 10 -11.85 11.03 -6.67
N GLU A 11 -11.89 12.37 -6.69
CA GLU A 11 -11.44 13.17 -7.84
C GLU A 11 -12.07 12.73 -9.19
N GLY A 12 -13.34 12.33 -9.17
CA GLY A 12 -14.06 11.84 -10.35
C GLY A 12 -13.70 10.41 -10.78
N GLN A 13 -12.92 9.71 -9.97
CA GLN A 13 -12.51 8.34 -10.19
C GLN A 13 -13.11 7.43 -9.12
N VAL A 14 -13.73 6.33 -9.53
CA VAL A 14 -14.20 5.31 -8.57
C VAL A 14 -12.99 4.56 -8.04
N VAL A 15 -12.72 4.61 -6.74
CA VAL A 15 -11.63 3.88 -6.07
C VAL A 15 -12.22 2.82 -5.15
N THR A 16 -11.61 1.65 -5.14
CA THR A 16 -12.02 0.53 -4.29
C THR A 16 -11.06 0.36 -3.12
N PHE A 17 -11.61 0.19 -1.92
CA PHE A 17 -10.84 -0.16 -0.72
C PHE A 17 -11.59 -1.19 0.13
N ASN A 18 -10.86 -1.94 0.96
CA ASN A 18 -11.49 -2.82 1.93
C ASN A 18 -11.89 -2.05 3.20
N ALA A 19 -12.65 -2.67 4.10
CA ALA A 19 -13.05 -2.05 5.36
C ALA A 19 -11.87 -1.60 6.26
N ASP A 20 -10.67 -2.16 6.07
CA ASP A 20 -9.45 -1.79 6.79
C ASP A 20 -8.68 -0.63 6.11
N GLY A 21 -9.20 -0.08 5.02
CA GLY A 21 -8.60 1.04 4.28
C GLY A 21 -7.54 0.66 3.25
N TRP A 22 -7.35 -0.63 2.94
CA TRP A 22 -6.42 -1.06 1.90
C TRP A 22 -7.00 -0.89 0.50
N ILE A 23 -6.20 -0.32 -0.42
CA ILE A 23 -6.52 -0.20 -1.84
C ILE A 23 -5.80 -1.27 -2.68
N ASN A 24 -6.32 -1.55 -3.87
CA ASN A 24 -5.59 -2.30 -4.88
C ASN A 24 -4.55 -1.41 -5.59
N ALA A 25 -3.28 -1.54 -5.20
CA ALA A 25 -2.20 -0.74 -5.77
C ALA A 25 -2.01 -0.95 -7.29
N THR A 26 -2.23 -2.17 -7.79
CA THR A 26 -2.11 -2.49 -9.22
C THR A 26 -3.19 -1.77 -10.04
N GLU A 27 -4.44 -1.82 -9.58
CA GLU A 27 -5.55 -1.13 -10.24
C GLU A 27 -5.35 0.38 -10.25
N ALA A 28 -4.89 0.94 -9.12
CA ALA A 28 -4.60 2.36 -9.02
C ALA A 28 -3.45 2.80 -9.95
N ALA A 29 -2.36 2.04 -10.02
CA ALA A 29 -1.22 2.36 -10.87
C ALA A 29 -1.53 2.23 -12.38
N ALA A 30 -2.41 1.29 -12.76
CA ALA A 30 -2.84 1.09 -14.15
C ALA A 30 -3.49 2.34 -14.76
N ARG A 31 -4.19 3.16 -13.95
CA ARG A 31 -4.82 4.43 -14.37
C ARG A 31 -3.81 5.45 -14.89
N PHE A 32 -2.56 5.34 -14.45
CA PHE A 32 -1.46 6.20 -14.85
C PHE A 32 -0.52 5.54 -15.87
N GLY A 33 -0.81 4.29 -16.30
CA GLY A 33 0.07 3.52 -17.16
C GLY A 33 1.41 3.16 -16.51
N LYS A 34 1.41 2.96 -15.18
CA LYS A 34 2.62 2.75 -14.37
C LYS A 34 2.55 1.47 -13.54
N GLU A 35 3.71 1.01 -13.10
CA GLU A 35 3.80 -0.05 -12.10
C GLU A 35 3.72 0.54 -10.67
N PRO A 36 3.09 -0.16 -9.71
CA PRO A 36 2.99 0.33 -8.33
C PRO A 36 4.35 0.65 -7.69
N ALA A 37 5.39 -0.12 -8.02
CA ALA A 37 6.75 0.09 -7.51
C ALA A 37 7.34 1.46 -7.92
N GLN A 38 6.81 2.10 -8.96
CA GLN A 38 7.27 3.42 -9.39
C GLN A 38 6.99 4.52 -8.38
N TRP A 39 5.96 4.37 -7.53
CA TRP A 39 5.69 5.34 -6.45
C TRP A 39 6.84 5.42 -5.44
N LEU A 40 7.52 4.30 -5.17
CA LEU A 40 8.67 4.25 -4.27
C LEU A 40 9.91 4.94 -4.86
N ARG A 41 9.92 5.19 -6.18
CA ARG A 41 11.01 5.87 -6.89
C ARG A 41 10.78 7.38 -7.04
N LEU A 42 9.63 7.90 -6.60
CA LEU A 42 9.37 9.33 -6.64
C LEU A 42 10.38 10.06 -5.76
N PRO A 43 10.91 11.23 -6.18
CA PRO A 43 11.89 11.98 -5.40
C PRO A 43 11.43 12.22 -3.96
N ASP A 44 10.16 12.55 -3.77
CA ASP A 44 9.59 12.81 -2.44
C ASP A 44 9.45 11.54 -1.60
N ALA A 45 9.11 10.40 -2.23
CA ALA A 45 9.06 9.12 -1.54
C ALA A 45 10.45 8.67 -1.08
N VAL A 46 11.47 8.86 -1.91
CA VAL A 46 12.87 8.60 -1.55
C VAL A 46 13.30 9.49 -0.39
N ARG A 47 13.06 10.81 -0.47
CA ARG A 47 13.37 11.76 0.61
C ARG A 47 12.67 11.39 1.92
N TYR A 48 11.41 10.95 1.85
CA TYR A 48 10.66 10.51 3.02
C TYR A 48 11.28 9.25 3.64
N LEU A 49 11.63 8.25 2.83
CA LEU A 49 12.29 7.04 3.30
C LEU A 49 13.65 7.33 3.94
N GLU A 50 14.44 8.24 3.36
CA GLU A 50 15.70 8.70 3.97
C GLU A 50 15.46 9.39 5.32
N ALA A 51 14.42 10.23 5.43
CA ALA A 51 14.07 10.88 6.70
C ALA A 51 13.62 9.88 7.76
N LEU A 52 12.85 8.89 7.34
CA LEU A 52 12.40 7.81 8.20
C LEU A 52 13.58 6.97 8.69
N GLU A 53 14.52 6.63 7.81
CA GLU A 53 15.75 5.90 8.17
C GLU A 53 16.62 6.68 9.18
N ARG A 54 16.73 8.00 9.04
CA ARG A 54 17.44 8.85 10.02
C ARG A 54 16.83 8.78 11.43
N THR A 55 15.51 8.56 11.51
CA THR A 55 14.77 8.60 12.79
C THR A 55 14.63 7.21 13.40
N SER A 56 14.43 6.18 12.57
CA SER A 56 14.12 4.82 12.99
C SER A 56 15.28 3.84 12.80
N GLY A 57 16.42 4.29 12.26
CA GLY A 57 17.51 3.44 11.82
C GLY A 57 17.20 2.74 10.50
N LYS A 58 18.13 1.90 10.02
CA LYS A 58 17.96 1.15 8.77
C LYS A 58 16.77 0.21 8.88
N ILE A 59 15.67 0.53 8.20
CA ILE A 59 14.48 -0.32 8.14
C ILE A 59 14.80 -1.47 7.21
N THR A 60 15.31 -2.57 7.75
CA THR A 60 15.81 -3.67 6.93
C THR A 60 14.71 -4.30 6.09
N TYR A 61 13.47 -4.35 6.59
CA TYR A 61 12.29 -4.72 5.84
C TYR A 61 11.06 -4.17 6.57
N VAL A 62 10.20 -3.40 5.89
CA VAL A 62 8.82 -3.29 6.37
C VAL A 62 8.23 -4.69 6.18
N LYS A 63 8.04 -5.43 7.28
CA LYS A 63 7.38 -6.73 7.25
C LYS A 63 5.92 -6.50 6.87
N ALA A 64 5.64 -6.43 5.57
CA ALA A 64 4.30 -6.58 5.04
C ALA A 64 3.91 -8.05 5.24
N SER A 65 3.53 -8.39 6.46
CA SER A 65 2.87 -9.64 6.76
C SER A 65 1.55 -9.65 6.00
N ARG A 66 1.51 -10.28 4.83
CA ARG A 66 0.25 -10.89 4.38
C ARG A 66 -0.10 -11.89 5.48
N ALA A 67 -1.10 -11.57 6.30
CA ALA A 67 -1.68 -12.54 7.21
C ALA A 67 -1.97 -13.82 6.41
N ARG A 68 -1.18 -14.86 6.68
CA ARG A 68 -1.37 -16.19 6.12
C ARG A 68 -2.39 -16.87 7.03
N ALA A 69 -3.58 -17.09 6.50
CA ALA A 69 -4.74 -17.57 7.24
C ALA A 69 -4.64 -19.04 7.73
N ASP A 70 -3.55 -19.75 7.40
CA ASP A 70 -3.42 -21.20 7.55
C ASP A 70 -2.60 -21.65 8.77
N ARG A 71 -2.08 -20.73 9.59
CA ARG A 71 -1.40 -21.10 10.84
C ARG A 71 -2.17 -20.58 12.03
N GLY A 72 -3.06 -21.42 12.56
CA GLY A 72 -3.71 -21.20 13.84
C GLY A 72 -2.65 -20.91 14.91
N GLY A 73 -2.64 -19.68 15.40
CA GLY A 73 -1.95 -19.27 16.63
C GLY A 73 -3.04 -18.85 17.60
N GLY A 74 -3.08 -19.48 18.78
CA GLY A 74 -4.04 -19.20 19.84
C GLY A 74 -3.78 -17.90 20.59
#